data_AF-A0A7G1IS84-F1
#
_entry.id   AF-A0A7G1IS84-F1
#
_cell.length_a   1.000
_cell.length_b   1.000
_cell.length_c   1.000
_cell.angle_alpha   90.00
_cell.angle_beta   90.00
_cell.angle_gamma   90.00
#
_symmetry.space_group_name_H-M   'P 1'
#
loop_
_entity.id
_entity.type
_entity.pdbx_description
1 polymer ?
#
loop_
_entity_poly.entity_id
_entity_poly.type
_entity_poly.pdbx_seq_one_letter_code
_entity_poly.pdbx_strand_id
1 'polypeptide(L)' 'MKYHFITDQGIDFLTQEDADRLAGEDADYHQRDLYDVIERGEFPSWTLKVQIMPFEDAKTYRFNPFDLTKVWPHRDYP' A
#
# COMPACT_ATOMS: atom_id res chain seq x y z
N MET A 1 11.62 0.00 -12.12
CA MET A 1 10.14 0.05 -12.10
C MET A 1 9.68 -0.08 -10.67
N LYS A 2 8.65 0.66 -10.25
CA LYS A 2 8.01 0.53 -8.93
C LYS A 2 6.50 0.38 -9.13
N TYR A 3 5.89 -0.59 -8.46
CA TYR A 3 4.46 -0.87 -8.53
C TYR A 3 3.75 -0.27 -7.31
N HIS A 4 2.57 0.29 -7.54
CA HIS A 4 1.75 0.93 -6.51
C HIS A 4 0.30 0.44 -6.66
N PHE A 5 -0.23 -0.21 -5.63
CA PHE A 5 -1.64 -0.61 -5.56
C PHE A 5 -2.37 0.41 -4.72
N ILE A 6 -3.16 1.27 -5.37
CA ILE A 6 -3.92 2.32 -4.69
C ILE A 6 -5.29 1.78 -4.34
N THR A 7 -5.59 1.68 -3.04
CA THR A 7 -6.90 1.26 -2.54
C THR A 7 -7.99 2.24 -2.99
N ASP A 8 -9.11 1.71 -3.48
CA ASP A 8 -10.26 2.51 -3.89
C ASP A 8 -11.23 2.80 -2.72
N GLN A 9 -11.00 2.17 -1.56
CA GLN A 9 -11.79 2.25 -0.32
C GLN A 9 -11.37 3.43 0.56
N GLY A 10 -10.24 4.07 0.23
CA GLY A 10 -9.57 5.05 1.08
C GLY A 10 -8.49 4.42 1.96
N ILE A 11 -7.71 5.27 2.61
CA ILE A 11 -6.64 4.88 3.54
C ILE A 11 -7.06 5.35 4.92
N ASP A 12 -7.22 4.41 5.84
CA ASP A 12 -7.57 4.67 7.24
C ASP A 12 -6.73 3.80 8.18
N PHE A 13 -6.67 4.20 9.45
CA PHE A 13 -5.77 3.62 10.44
C PHE A 13 -6.43 3.51 11.81
N LEU A 14 -6.09 2.45 12.53
CA LEU A 14 -6.39 2.34 13.95
C LEU A 14 -5.48 3.27 14.75
N THR A 15 -6.02 3.83 15.84
CA THR A 15 -5.18 4.40 16.89
C THR A 15 -4.41 3.28 17.58
N GLN A 16 -3.31 3.62 18.25
CA GLN A 16 -2.55 2.62 19.04
C GLN A 16 -3.44 1.97 20.10
N GLU A 17 -4.28 2.76 20.79
CA GLU A 17 -5.19 2.28 21.82
C GLU A 17 -6.22 1.28 21.27
N ASP A 18 -6.83 1.60 20.12
CA ASP A 18 -7.78 0.69 19.46
C ASP A 18 -7.12 -0.58 18.96
N ALA A 19 -5.91 -0.49 18.41
CA ALA A 19 -5.15 -1.63 17.94
C ALA A 19 -4.76 -2.57 19.10
N ASP A 20 -4.31 -2.03 20.23
CA ASP A 20 -3.95 -2.80 21.42
C ASP A 20 -5.17 -3.54 21.99
N ARG A 21 -6.33 -2.87 22.05
CA ARG A 21 -7.59 -3.48 22.48
C ARG A 21 -8.03 -4.60 21.52
N LEU A 22 -8.06 -4.32 20.21
CA LEU A 22 -8.48 -5.31 19.20
C LEU A 22 -7.55 -6.52 19.18
N ALA A 23 -6.24 -6.35 19.35
CA ALA A 23 -5.29 -7.46 19.40
C ALA A 23 -5.57 -8.45 20.55
N GLY A 24 -6.15 -7.99 21.66
CA GLY A 24 -6.55 -8.84 22.79
C GLY A 24 -7.97 -9.41 22.69
N GLU A 25 -8.91 -8.63 22.14
CA GLU A 25 -10.33 -9.00 22.05
C GLU A 25 -10.66 -9.81 20.79
N ASP A 26 -9.99 -9.52 19.68
CA ASP A 26 -10.24 -10.07 18.37
C ASP A 26 -8.97 -10.11 17.49
N ALA A 27 -8.16 -11.14 17.68
CA ALA A 27 -6.95 -11.36 16.90
C ALA A 27 -7.20 -11.58 15.39
N ASP A 28 -8.44 -11.91 15.00
CA ASP A 28 -8.83 -12.22 13.62
C ASP A 28 -9.56 -11.06 12.93
N TYR A 29 -9.59 -9.87 13.55
CA TYR A 29 -10.37 -8.71 13.10
C TYR A 29 -10.25 -8.43 11.60
N HIS A 30 -9.02 -8.30 11.07
CA HIS A 30 -8.79 -8.01 9.65
C HIS A 30 -9.17 -9.15 8.71
N GLN A 31 -9.02 -10.40 9.14
CA GLN A 31 -9.39 -11.56 8.33
C GLN A 31 -10.91 -11.66 8.23
N ARG A 32 -11.61 -11.46 9.35
CA ARG A 32 -13.06 -11.46 9.43
C ARG A 32 -13.66 -10.31 8.62
N ASP A 33 -13.12 -9.10 8.76
CA ASP A 33 -13.56 -7.93 8.00
C ASP A 33 -13.51 -8.21 6.50
N LEU A 34 -12.37 -8.69 5.99
CA LEU A 34 -12.23 -9.02 4.57
C LEU A 34 -13.23 -10.11 4.12
N TYR A 35 -13.43 -11.16 4.94
CA TYR A 35 -14.38 -12.22 4.64
C TYR A 35 -15.81 -11.68 4.57
N ASP A 36 -16.25 -10.97 5.61
CA ASP A 36 -17.61 -10.45 5.73
C ASP A 36 -17.93 -9.43 4.62
N VAL A 37 -16.96 -8.58 4.25
CA VAL A 37 -17.08 -7.62 3.15
C VAL A 37 -17.30 -8.36 1.81
N ILE A 38 -16.54 -9.42 1.55
CA ILE A 38 -16.70 -10.24 0.33
C ILE A 38 -18.05 -10.98 0.34
N GLU A 39 -18.47 -11.55 1.47
CA GLU A 39 -19.76 -12.23 1.60
C GLU A 39 -20.95 -11.29 1.38
N ARG A 40 -20.83 -10.00 1.73
CA ARG A 40 -21.85 -8.98 1.44
C ARG A 40 -21.86 -8.51 -0.02
N GLY A 41 -20.94 -8.99 -0.85
CA GLY A 41 -20.79 -8.57 -2.26
C GLY A 41 -20.10 -7.22 -2.44
N GLU A 42 -19.46 -6.70 -1.40
CA GLU A 42 -18.70 -5.45 -1.41
C GLU A 42 -17.24 -5.73 -1.80
N PHE A 43 -16.96 -6.08 -3.05
CA PHE A 43 -15.61 -6.53 -3.43
C PHE A 43 -14.57 -5.40 -3.35
N PRO A 44 -13.55 -5.50 -2.47
CA PRO A 44 -12.50 -4.50 -2.39
C PRO A 44 -11.67 -4.46 -3.68
N SER A 45 -11.25 -3.27 -4.11
CA SER A 45 -10.52 -3.07 -5.36
C SER A 45 -9.29 -2.18 -5.20
N TRP A 46 -8.35 -2.31 -6.14
CA TRP A 46 -7.15 -1.49 -6.16
C TRP A 46 -6.84 -1.04 -7.59
N THR A 47 -6.52 0.23 -7.74
CA THR A 47 -5.99 0.80 -8.97
C THR A 47 -4.47 0.59 -9.03
N LEU A 48 -3.99 -0.20 -10.00
CA LEU A 48 -2.56 -0.41 -10.24
C LEU A 48 -1.93 0.80 -10.96
N LYS A 49 -0.88 1.38 -10.37
CA LYS A 49 -0.01 2.38 -10.98
C LYS A 49 1.43 1.91 -11.00
N VAL A 50 2.19 2.35 -12.00
CA VAL A 50 3.58 1.93 -12.20
C VAL A 50 4.45 3.13 -12.52
N GLN A 51 5.49 3.34 -11.71
CA GLN A 51 6.55 4.31 -12.03
C GLN A 51 7.63 3.64 -12.88
N ILE A 52 7.95 4.26 -14.01
CA ILE A 52 8.93 3.75 -14.98
C ILE A 52 10.08 4.74 -15.08
N MET A 53 11.28 4.29 -14.69
CA MET A 53 12.53 5.04 -14.85
C MET A 53 13.31 4.45 -16.03
N PRO A 54 13.70 5.28 -17.02
CA PRO A 54 14.61 4.85 -18.09
C PRO A 54 15.93 4.33 -17.54
N PHE A 55 16.54 3.36 -18.23
CA PHE A 55 17.80 2.75 -17.78
C PHE A 55 18.97 3.74 -17.67
N GLU A 56 19.02 4.74 -18.55
CA GLU A 56 20.10 5.73 -18.53
C GLU A 56 20.02 6.66 -17.31
N ASP A 57 18.82 7.01 -16.86
CA ASP A 57 18.61 7.87 -15.70
C ASP A 57 18.98 7.17 -14.39
N ALA A 58 18.86 5.83 -14.36
CA ALA A 58 19.14 5.02 -13.19
C ALA A 58 20.58 5.17 -12.65
N LYS A 59 21.54 5.50 -13.52
CA LYS A 59 22.96 5.61 -13.16
C LYS A 59 23.29 6.87 -12.37
N THR A 60 22.57 7.96 -12.63
CA THR A 60 22.87 9.30 -12.10
C THR A 60 21.76 9.84 -11.21
N TYR A 61 20.65 9.11 -11.07
CA TYR A 61 19.56 9.53 -10.21
C TYR A 61 20.02 9.67 -8.75
N ARG A 62 19.49 10.69 -8.07
CA ARG A 62 19.88 11.06 -6.69
C ARG A 62 19.67 9.96 -5.65
N PHE A 63 18.81 8.98 -5.94
CA PHE A 63 18.61 7.78 -5.13
C PHE A 63 19.00 6.56 -5.94
N ASN A 64 19.66 5.60 -5.32
CA ASN A 64 19.91 4.31 -5.95
C ASN A 64 18.55 3.63 -6.24
N PRO A 65 18.19 3.36 -7.49
CA PRO A 65 16.91 2.74 -7.84
C PRO A 65 16.74 1.32 -7.27
N PHE A 66 17.84 0.67 -6.90
CA PHE A 66 17.89 -0.67 -6.32
C PHE A 66 17.95 -0.66 -4.78
N ASP A 67 18.04 0.50 -4.13
CA ASP A 67 17.93 0.60 -2.67
C ASP A 67 16.46 0.50 -2.24
N LEU A 68 16.13 -0.56 -1.50
CA LEU A 68 14.77 -0.83 -1.01
C LEU A 68 14.30 0.13 0.09
N THR A 69 15.22 0.88 0.70
CA THR A 69 14.91 1.87 1.75
C THR A 69 14.51 3.23 1.19
N LYS A 70 14.45 3.37 -0.15
CA LYS A 70 14.19 4.63 -0.84
C LYS A 70 12.91 4.55 -1.67
N VAL A 71 12.10 5.59 -1.56
CA VAL A 71 10.93 5.84 -2.41
C VAL A 71 11.32 6.83 -3.50
N TRP A 72 10.87 6.59 -4.73
CA TRP A 72 11.04 7.54 -5.82
C TRP A 72 9.91 8.56 -5.76
N PRO A 73 10.20 9.86 -5.60
CA PRO A 73 9.17 10.87 -5.55
C PRO A 73 8.28 10.81 -6.78
N HIS A 74 6.96 10.73 -6.56
CA HIS A 74 5.98 10.57 -7.64
C HIS A 74 6.00 11.73 -8.64
N ARG A 75 6.46 12.92 -8.24
CA ARG A 75 6.64 14.05 -9.16
C ARG A 75 7.74 13.85 -10.21
N ASP A 76 8.77 13.06 -9.87
CA ASP A 76 9.95 12.88 -10.73
C ASP A 76 9.63 11.80 -11.79
N TYR A 77 8.87 10.78 -11.41
CA TYR A 77 8.35 9.72 -12.28
C TYR A 77 6.90 9.42 -11.88
N PRO A 78 5.90 10.03 -12.53
CA PRO A 78 4.48 9.86 -12.18
C PRO A 78 3.91 8.49 -12.50
#